data_AF-A0A4U6CPA0-F1
#
_entry.id   AF-A0A4U6CPA0-F1
#
_cell.length_a   1.000
_cell.length_b   1.000
_cell.length_c   1.000
_cell.angle_alpha   90.00
_cell.angle_beta   90.00
_cell.angle_gamma   90.00
#
_symmetry.space_group_name_H-M   'P 1'
#
loop_
_entity.id
_entity.type
_entity.pdbx_description
1 polymer ?
#
loop_
_entity_poly.entity_id
_entity_poly.type
_entity_poly.pdbx_seq_one_letter_code
_entity_poly.pdbx_strand_id
1 'polypeptide(L)'
;MPKENKILDLSLEKFRWKTEGRMDLVEDLFDDGLIFIHLTGHVTTKAEWIRQLRSRQFVHTKIEQKEASVKVYGNIAVLVGKAIFTVNGGNTDLFIRKKTINGSW
;
A
#
# COMPACT_ATOMS: atom_id res chain seq x y z
N MET A 1 19.43 1.23 -9.05
CA MET A 1 19.08 -0.15 -8.65
C MET A 1 18.96 -0.35 -7.14
N PRO A 2 19.86 0.17 -6.26
CA PRO A 2 19.69 0.00 -4.81
C PRO A 2 18.43 0.67 -4.23
N LYS A 3 18.01 1.82 -4.77
CA LYS A 3 16.82 2.54 -4.31
C LYS A 3 15.52 1.84 -4.71
N GLU A 4 15.48 1.30 -5.93
CA GLU A 4 14.33 0.54 -6.43
C GLU A 4 14.05 -0.70 -5.58
N ASN A 5 15.10 -1.47 -5.24
CA ASN A 5 14.96 -2.66 -4.40
C ASN A 5 14.44 -2.31 -3.00
N LYS A 6 14.97 -1.26 -2.36
CA LYS A 6 14.46 -0.78 -1.07
C LYS A 6 12.96 -0.44 -1.12
N ILE A 7 12.50 0.18 -2.21
CA ILE A 7 11.08 0.53 -2.38
C ILE A 7 10.22 -0.72 -2.60
N LEU A 8 10.74 -1.73 -3.32
CA LEU A 8 10.08 -3.02 -3.48
C LEU A 8 9.95 -3.73 -2.12
N ASP A 9 11.03 -3.80 -1.36
CA ASP A 9 11.07 -4.41 -0.03
C ASP A 9 10.09 -3.71 0.92
N LEU A 10 10.10 -2.37 0.96
CA LEU A 10 9.18 -1.60 1.78
C LEU A 10 7.71 -1.81 1.35
N SER A 11 7.44 -2.03 0.06
CA SER A 11 6.10 -2.36 -0.39
C SER A 11 5.64 -3.75 0.08
N LEU A 12 6.55 -4.72 0.16
CA LEU A 12 6.29 -6.05 0.70
C LEU A 12 6.07 -6.00 2.21
N GLU A 13 6.93 -5.28 2.94
CA GLU A 13 6.79 -5.07 4.38
C GLU A 13 5.47 -4.42 4.74
N LYS A 14 5.06 -3.38 4.01
CA LYS A 14 3.75 -2.75 4.15
C LYS A 14 2.60 -3.76 4.02
N PHE A 15 2.67 -4.74 3.09
CA PHE A 15 1.65 -5.77 3.00
C PHE A 15 1.66 -6.70 4.21
N ARG A 16 2.85 -7.10 4.67
CA ARG A 16 3.02 -7.89 5.88
C ARG A 16 2.47 -7.19 7.12
N TRP A 17 2.75 -5.90 7.30
CA TRP A 17 2.21 -5.11 8.42
C TRP A 17 0.69 -5.04 8.39
N LYS A 18 0.08 -4.97 7.20
CA LYS A 18 -1.39 -5.01 7.06
C LYS A 18 -1.99 -6.32 7.54
N THR A 19 -1.38 -7.45 7.18
CA THR A 19 -1.87 -8.79 7.59
C THR A 19 -1.56 -9.11 9.04
N GLU A 20 -0.46 -8.57 9.60
CA GLU A 20 -0.08 -8.73 11.01
C GLU A 20 -0.80 -7.74 11.95
N GLY A 21 -1.64 -6.84 11.43
CA GLY A 21 -2.35 -5.86 12.26
C GLY A 21 -1.50 -4.69 12.77
N ARG A 22 -0.29 -4.49 12.25
CA ARG A 22 0.65 -3.43 12.66
C ARG A 22 0.29 -2.09 12.00
N MET A 23 -0.86 -1.53 12.37
CA MET A 23 -1.40 -0.32 11.72
C MET A 23 -0.55 0.93 11.96
N ASP A 24 0.16 1.00 13.10
CA ASP A 24 1.05 2.14 13.39
C ASP A 24 2.17 2.24 12.34
N LEU A 25 2.81 1.11 11.99
CA LEU A 25 3.83 1.08 10.94
C LEU A 25 3.26 1.40 9.55
N VAL A 26 2.02 1.01 9.29
CA VAL A 26 1.35 1.34 8.02
C VAL A 26 1.07 2.84 7.96
N GLU A 27 0.63 3.44 9.07
CA GLU A 27 0.34 4.87 9.17
C GLU A 27 1.60 5.72 9.01
N ASP A 28 2.69 5.36 9.69
CA ASP A 28 3.98 6.07 9.64
C ASP A 28 4.63 6.04 8.26
N LEU A 29 4.34 5.00 7.45
CA LEU A 29 4.89 4.87 6.10
C LEU A 29 4.38 5.95 5.13
N PHE A 30 3.18 6.48 5.35
CA PHE A 30 2.52 7.38 4.40
C PHE A 30 2.53 8.82 4.87
N ASP A 31 2.87 9.73 3.96
CA ASP A 31 2.69 11.17 4.16
C ASP A 31 1.21 11.53 4.36
N ASP A 32 0.93 12.57 5.15
CA ASP A 32 -0.44 13.01 5.46
C ASP A 32 -1.21 13.49 4.22
N GLY A 33 -0.50 13.91 3.17
CA GLY A 33 -1.06 14.23 1.86
C GLY A 33 -1.43 13.02 0.99
N LEU A 34 -1.37 11.78 1.52
CA LEU A 34 -1.77 10.58 0.76
C LEU A 34 -3.24 10.66 0.35
N ILE A 35 -3.44 10.41 -0.94
CA ILE A 35 -4.74 10.14 -1.55
C ILE A 35 -4.77 8.68 -2.03
N PHE A 36 -5.76 7.93 -1.57
CA PHE A 36 -6.02 6.56 -2.00
C PHE A 36 -7.26 6.52 -2.89
N ILE A 37 -7.10 6.00 -4.12
CA ILE A 37 -8.18 5.83 -5.09
C ILE A 37 -8.57 4.35 -5.10
N HIS A 38 -9.81 4.07 -4.74
CA HIS A 38 -10.37 2.72 -4.69
C HIS A 38 -10.74 2.22 -6.09
N LEU A 39 -10.96 0.91 -6.23
CA LEU A 39 -11.42 0.30 -7.49
C LEU A 39 -12.73 0.91 -8.01
N THR A 40 -13.56 1.43 -7.11
CA THR A 40 -14.82 2.13 -7.44
C THR A 40 -14.63 3.57 -7.91
N GLY A 41 -13.40 4.08 -7.94
CA GLY A 41 -13.09 5.49 -8.18
C GLY A 41 -13.32 6.40 -6.96
N HIS A 42 -13.83 5.86 -5.85
CA HIS A 42 -13.92 6.60 -4.60
C HIS A 42 -12.53 7.00 -4.10
N VAL A 43 -12.45 8.15 -3.43
CA VAL A 43 -11.21 8.74 -2.95
C VAL A 43 -11.26 8.85 -1.43
N THR A 44 -10.21 8.37 -0.76
CA THR A 44 -10.06 8.52 0.70
C THR A 44 -8.70 9.13 1.05
N THR A 45 -8.70 9.97 2.08
CA THR A 45 -7.48 10.49 2.72
C THR A 45 -6.74 9.40 3.53
N LYS A 46 -5.49 9.66 3.92
CA LYS A 46 -4.74 8.81 4.87
C LYS A 46 -5.56 8.53 6.14
N ALA A 47 -6.05 9.59 6.79
CA ALA A 47 -6.74 9.49 8.08
C ALA A 47 -8.01 8.62 7.99
N GLU A 48 -8.80 8.79 6.93
CA GLU A 48 -10.00 7.97 6.69
C GLU A 48 -9.64 6.50 6.45
N TRP A 49 -8.65 6.25 5.59
CA TRP A 49 -8.24 4.91 5.23
C TRP A 49 -7.63 4.16 6.42
N ILE A 50 -6.78 4.80 7.23
CA ILE A 50 -6.23 4.21 8.46
C ILE A 50 -7.33 3.94 9.48
N ARG A 51 -8.30 4.86 9.66
CA ARG A 51 -9.46 4.63 10.54
C ARG A 51 -10.28 3.41 10.11
N GLN A 52 -10.49 3.22 8.80
CA GLN A 52 -11.19 2.03 8.28
C GLN A 52 -10.42 0.74 8.61
N LEU A 53 -9.09 0.73 8.43
CA LEU A 53 -8.24 -0.42 8.76
C LEU A 53 -8.27 -0.74 10.28
N ARG A 54 -8.15 0.29 11.13
CA ARG A 54 -8.16 0.13 12.60
C ARG A 54 -9.52 -0.32 13.12
N SER A 55 -10.61 0.17 12.53
CA SER A 55 -11.98 -0.22 12.90
C SER A 55 -12.34 -1.64 12.43
N ARG A 56 -11.45 -2.31 11.70
CA ARG A 56 -11.65 -3.67 11.15
C ARG A 56 -12.91 -3.80 10.28
N GLN A 57 -13.37 -2.70 9.68
CA GLN A 57 -14.44 -2.74 8.65
C GLN A 57 -14.11 -3.75 7.54
N PHE A 58 -12.82 -3.91 7.26
CA PHE A 58 -12.29 -5.01 6.48
C PHE A 58 -10.93 -5.44 7.02
N VAL A 59 -10.63 -6.73 6.88
CA VAL A 59 -9.39 -7.34 7.36
C VAL A 59 -8.74 -8.07 6.20
N HIS A 60 -7.53 -7.64 5.85
CA HIS A 60 -6.68 -8.38 4.91
C HIS A 60 -6.08 -9.57 5.66
N THR A 61 -6.51 -10.78 5.33
CA THR A 61 -5.97 -12.01 5.92
C THR A 61 -4.77 -12.53 5.13
N LYS A 62 -4.71 -12.22 3.84
CA LYS A 62 -3.59 -12.57 2.96
C LYS A 62 -3.42 -11.51 1.87
N ILE A 63 -2.17 -11.20 1.55
CA ILE A 63 -1.83 -10.36 0.40
C ILE A 63 -0.68 -11.03 -0.34
N GLU A 64 -0.88 -11.32 -1.62
CA GLU A 64 0.12 -11.97 -2.47
C GLU A 64 0.51 -11.05 -3.62
N GLN A 65 1.70 -10.46 -3.56
CA GLN A 65 2.25 -9.72 -4.69
C GLN A 65 2.55 -10.69 -5.84
N LYS A 66 2.06 -10.38 -7.05
CA LYS A 66 2.29 -11.17 -8.27
C LYS A 66 3.34 -10.52 -9.17
N GLU A 67 3.32 -9.20 -9.26
CA GLU A 67 4.29 -8.41 -10.00
C GLU A 67 4.44 -7.05 -9.34
N ALA A 68 5.65 -6.49 -9.42
CA ALA A 68 5.92 -5.12 -9.05
C ALA A 68 7.13 -4.60 -9.82
N SER A 69 7.07 -3.33 -10.19
CA SER A 69 8.18 -2.60 -10.80
C SER A 69 8.27 -1.21 -10.19
N VAL A 70 9.48 -0.70 -10.08
CA VAL A 70 9.77 0.63 -9.56
C VAL A 70 10.57 1.40 -10.59
N LYS A 71 10.18 2.66 -10.82
CA LYS A 71 10.99 3.64 -11.55
C LYS A 71 11.24 4.85 -10.66
N VAL A 72 12.49 5.26 -10.56
CA VAL A 72 12.92 6.42 -9.76
C VAL A 72 13.18 7.61 -10.68
N TYR A 73 12.64 8.76 -10.31
CA TYR A 73 12.77 10.05 -10.96
C TYR A 73 13.24 11.07 -9.93
N GLY A 74 14.56 11.23 -9.79
CA GLY A 74 15.14 12.09 -8.75
C GLY A 74 14.80 11.58 -7.34
N ASN A 75 14.02 12.37 -6.60
CA ASN A 75 13.52 12.02 -5.26
C ASN A 75 12.12 11.36 -5.26
N ILE A 76 11.51 11.20 -6.44
CA ILE A 76 10.19 10.59 -6.61
C ILE A 76 10.38 9.15 -7.10
N ALA A 77 9.52 8.24 -6.65
CA ALA A 77 9.45 6.90 -7.19
C ALA A 77 8.02 6.48 -7.50
N VAL A 78 7.85 5.81 -8.63
CA VAL A 78 6.57 5.23 -9.07
C VAL A 78 6.68 3.72 -8.95
N LEU A 79 5.82 3.13 -8.12
CA LEU A 79 5.66 1.69 -8.00
C LEU A 79 4.35 1.27 -8.66
N VAL A 80 4.45 0.34 -9.60
CA VAL A 80 3.30 -0.29 -10.26
C VAL A 80 3.36 -1.78 -10.03
N GLY A 81 2.26 -2.39 -9.62
CA GLY A 81 2.22 -3.83 -9.41
C GLY A 81 0.81 -4.39 -9.30
N LYS A 82 0.74 -5.72 -9.21
CA LYS A 82 -0.47 -6.50 -9.03
C LYS A 82 -0.34 -7.34 -7.78
N ALA A 83 -1.41 -7.41 -6.99
CA ALA A 83 -1.47 -8.29 -5.84
C ALA A 83 -2.89 -8.86 -5.68
N ILE A 84 -2.97 -10.07 -5.13
CA ILE A 84 -4.24 -10.69 -4.74
C ILE A 84 -4.45 -10.41 -3.26
N PHE A 85 -5.63 -9.92 -2.90
CA PHE A 85 -6.03 -9.66 -1.52
C PHE A 85 -7.13 -10.63 -1.12
N THR A 86 -6.91 -11.35 -0.03
CA THR A 86 -7.98 -12.06 0.67
C THR A 86 -8.49 -11.16 1.79
N VAL A 87 -9.77 -10.78 1.69
CA VAL A 87 -10.42 -9.81 2.57
C VAL A 87 -11.60 -10.49 3.26
N ASN A 88 -11.65 -10.45 4.60
CA ASN A 88 -12.75 -11.01 5.39
C ASN A 88 -13.09 -12.48 5.05
N GLY A 89 -12.14 -13.26 4.52
CA GLY A 89 -12.35 -14.65 4.09
C GLY A 89 -12.84 -14.84 2.64
N GLY A 90 -13.07 -13.77 1.88
CA GLY A 90 -13.32 -13.79 0.43
C GLY A 90 -12.10 -13.31 -0.38
N ASN A 91 -12.03 -13.67 -1.67
CA ASN A 91 -10.96 -13.21 -2.58
C ASN A 91 -11.39 -11.97 -3.37
N THR A 92 -10.52 -10.97 -3.51
CA THR A 92 -10.73 -9.82 -4.39
C THR A 92 -9.43 -9.47 -5.13
N ASP A 93 -9.52 -9.31 -6.44
CA ASP A 93 -8.42 -8.84 -7.27
C ASP A 93 -8.27 -7.32 -7.12
N LEU A 94 -7.06 -6.86 -6.76
CA LEU A 94 -6.79 -5.43 -6.58
C LEU A 94 -5.62 -5.00 -7.48
N PHE A 95 -5.90 -4.08 -8.41
CA PHE A 95 -4.88 -3.33 -9.13
C PHE A 95 -4.43 -2.15 -8.27
N ILE A 96 -3.14 -2.07 -7.95
CA ILE A 96 -2.60 -0.98 -7.13
C ILE A 96 -1.74 -0.08 -8.01
N ARG A 97 -2.16 1.17 -8.17
CA ARG A 97 -1.33 2.24 -8.73
C ARG A 97 -0.90 3.16 -7.58
N LYS A 98 0.35 3.07 -7.13
CA LYS A 98 0.88 3.95 -6.08
C LYS A 98 1.79 5.01 -6.70
N LYS A 99 1.40 6.28 -6.60
CA LYS A 99 2.29 7.44 -6.81
C LYS A 99 2.81 7.86 -5.44
N THR A 100 4.10 7.70 -5.19
CA THR A 100 4.70 8.27 -3.97
C THR A 100 5.20 9.66 -4.28
N ILE A 101 4.83 10.64 -3.45
CA ILE A 101 5.34 12.01 -3.52
C ILE A 101 6.13 12.24 -2.23
N ASN A 102 7.41 12.60 -2.40
CA ASN A 102 8.39 13.00 -1.39
C ASN A 102 8.57 12.11 -0.14
N GLY A 103 9.73 11.47 -0.05
CA GLY A 103 10.25 10.89 1.19
C GLY A 103 11.71 10.49 1.02
N SER A 104 12.53 10.78 2.02
CA SER A 104 13.86 10.21 2.17
C SER A 104 13.69 8.70 2.45
N TRP A 105 14.22 7.85 1.57
CA TRP A 105 14.10 6.39 1.63
C TRP A 105 15.26 5.72 2.36
#